data_AF-U2BVF4-F1
#
_entry.id   AF-U2BVF4-F1
#
_cell.length_a   1.000
_cell.length_b   1.000
_cell.length_c   1.000
_cell.angle_alpha   90.00
_cell.angle_beta   90.00
_cell.angle_gamma   90.00
#
_symmetry.space_group_name_H-M   'P 1'
#
loop_
_entity.id
_entity.type
_entity.pdbx_description
1 polymer ?
#
loop_
_entity_poly.entity_id
_entity_poly.type
_entity_poly.pdbx_seq_one_letter_code
_entity_poly.pdbx_strand_id
1 'polypeptide(L)'
;MRKIPFNEVTLEHVMPHHLKDKKLKEEIKYYSKFGGLKRKQIYYCPDKMISTSSKLHTPPYPHCIAYENLVASCQGKVFEGGEKYVLHKCCNNFRGNDKIVPLFFIPRTAEIVRYEIDGTLTYFKKYNSTINSLNLMHSTLIFMRKIWAKIVINDISLSQVNKALTDKNMRTNIIDDIDIDISERKNLRIDLYWKLLIEYHWFYNYFQRMIA
;
A
#
# COMPACT_ATOMS: atom_id res chain seq x y z
N MET A 1 -1.42 -4.28 -4.94
CA MET A 1 -1.19 -2.82 -4.84
C MET A 1 -2.45 -2.07 -5.26
N ARG A 2 -2.69 -0.87 -4.71
CA ARG A 2 -3.89 -0.08 -5.00
C ARG A 2 -3.65 0.84 -6.21
N LYS A 3 -4.60 0.89 -7.14
CA LYS A 3 -4.72 1.95 -8.15
C LYS A 3 -5.24 3.20 -7.43
N ILE A 4 -4.47 4.27 -7.47
CA ILE A 4 -4.81 5.51 -6.77
C ILE A 4 -5.49 6.45 -7.77
N PRO A 5 -6.75 6.87 -7.53
CA PRO A 5 -7.39 7.90 -8.33
C PRO A 5 -6.57 9.20 -8.31
N PHE A 6 -6.50 9.93 -9.43
CA PHE A 6 -5.67 11.15 -9.56
C PHE A 6 -5.93 12.18 -8.45
N ASN A 7 -7.19 12.36 -8.07
CA ASN A 7 -7.63 13.28 -7.02
C ASN A 7 -7.40 12.76 -5.57
N GLU A 8 -6.89 11.54 -5.39
CA GLU A 8 -6.59 10.93 -4.09
C GLU A 8 -5.09 10.63 -3.90
N VAL A 9 -4.24 11.04 -4.84
CA VAL A 9 -2.79 10.85 -4.75
C VAL A 9 -2.22 11.78 -3.69
N THR A 10 -1.52 11.19 -2.71
CA THR A 10 -0.65 11.92 -1.79
C THR A 10 0.80 11.72 -2.18
N LEU A 11 1.65 12.71 -1.91
CA LEU A 11 3.10 12.58 -1.96
C LEU A 11 3.62 12.26 -0.58
N GLU A 12 4.51 11.28 -0.49
CA GLU A 12 5.04 10.84 0.79
C GLU A 12 6.54 10.60 0.74
N HIS A 13 7.19 10.87 1.88
CA HIS A 13 8.61 10.66 2.04
C HIS A 13 8.93 9.24 2.52
N VAL A 14 9.92 8.61 1.88
CA VAL A 14 10.39 7.29 2.29
C VAL A 14 11.14 7.37 3.61
N MET A 15 12.19 8.19 3.64
CA MET A 15 12.85 8.69 4.83
C MET A 15 11.95 9.76 5.44
N PRO A 16 11.48 9.60 6.70
CA PRO A 16 10.57 10.53 7.31
C PRO A 16 11.11 11.95 7.33
N HIS A 17 10.20 12.89 7.11
CA HIS A 17 10.47 14.32 7.05
C HIS A 17 10.86 14.91 8.41
N HIS A 18 10.35 14.32 9.50
CA HIS A 18 10.59 14.75 10.87
C HIS A 18 11.17 13.60 11.70
N LEU A 19 12.49 13.50 11.71
CA LEU A 19 13.21 12.56 12.57
C LEU A 19 13.50 13.17 13.94
N LYS A 20 13.36 12.39 15.01
CA LYS A 20 13.67 12.84 16.37
C LYS A 20 15.19 12.97 16.56
N ASP A 21 15.64 14.08 17.14
CA ASP A 21 17.06 14.44 17.28
C ASP A 21 17.93 13.35 17.89
N LYS A 22 17.43 12.64 18.93
CA LYS A 22 18.19 11.62 19.67
C LYS A 22 18.65 10.43 18.80
N LYS A 23 18.02 10.17 17.64
CA LYS A 23 18.37 9.04 16.75
C LYS A 23 18.65 9.44 15.30
N LEU A 24 18.78 10.74 15.03
CA LEU A 24 18.84 11.27 13.67
C LEU A 24 19.95 10.61 12.83
N LYS A 25 21.19 10.57 13.33
CA LYS A 25 22.34 9.99 12.61
C LYS A 25 22.15 8.51 12.29
N GLU A 26 21.55 7.76 13.21
CA GLU A 26 21.30 6.32 13.03
C GLU A 26 20.24 6.06 11.97
N GLU A 27 19.15 6.86 11.99
CA GLU A 27 18.06 6.74 11.02
C GLU A 27 18.51 7.13 9.61
N ILE A 28 19.27 8.22 9.47
CA ILE A 28 19.88 8.60 8.19
C ILE A 28 20.77 7.47 7.68
N LYS A 29 21.64 6.92 8.55
CA LYS A 29 22.53 5.79 8.20
C LYS A 29 21.73 4.54 7.81
N TYR A 30 20.58 4.30 8.43
CA TYR A 30 19.70 3.20 8.12
C TYR A 30 19.09 3.35 6.72
N TYR A 31 18.43 4.47 6.43
CA TYR A 31 17.78 4.70 5.14
C TYR A 31 18.78 4.84 3.99
N SER A 32 19.99 5.36 4.24
CA SER A 32 21.07 5.51 3.25
C SER A 32 21.49 4.21 2.55
N LYS A 33 21.06 3.05 3.05
CA LYS A 33 21.37 1.72 2.51
C LYS A 33 20.45 1.30 1.37
N PHE A 34 19.32 1.98 1.17
CA PHE A 34 18.28 1.54 0.24
C PHE A 34 18.24 2.38 -1.03
N GLY A 35 18.28 1.71 -2.19
CA GLY A 35 17.90 2.28 -3.48
C GLY A 35 18.39 3.70 -3.74
N GLY A 36 17.44 4.60 -4.02
CA GLY A 36 17.64 6.03 -4.32
C GLY A 36 17.99 6.89 -3.10
N LEU A 37 17.95 6.34 -1.89
CA LEU A 37 18.22 7.08 -0.66
C LEU A 37 19.72 7.17 -0.31
N LYS A 38 20.59 6.73 -1.21
CA LYS A 38 22.03 6.72 -0.96
C LYS A 38 22.53 8.15 -0.73
N ARG A 39 23.56 8.29 0.10
CA ARG A 39 24.17 9.59 0.46
C ARG A 39 24.66 10.43 -0.72
N LYS A 40 24.97 9.78 -1.85
CA LYS A 40 25.36 10.46 -3.10
C LYS A 40 24.18 11.09 -3.86
N GLN A 41 22.95 10.71 -3.51
CA GLN A 41 21.71 11.17 -4.13
C GLN A 41 20.96 12.14 -3.23
N ILE A 42 20.92 11.85 -1.93
CA ILE A 42 20.18 12.66 -0.96
C ILE A 42 21.00 12.96 0.30
N TYR A 43 20.73 14.12 0.92
CA TYR A 43 21.19 14.44 2.26
C TYR A 43 20.00 14.87 3.14
N TYR A 44 20.05 14.51 4.43
CA TYR A 44 19.01 14.94 5.35
C TYR A 44 19.09 16.45 5.58
N CYS A 45 17.95 17.12 5.41
CA CYS A 45 17.82 18.55 5.51
C CYS A 45 16.42 18.87 6.05
N PRO A 46 16.27 19.29 7.31
CA PRO A 46 14.98 19.70 7.83
C PRO A 46 14.52 21.02 7.18
N ASP A 47 13.21 21.22 7.03
CA ASP A 47 12.58 22.33 6.26
C ASP A 47 13.18 23.72 6.51
N LYS A 48 13.58 23.99 7.74
CA LYS A 48 14.07 25.31 8.16
C LYS A 48 15.49 25.64 7.66
N MET A 49 16.13 24.75 6.90
CA MET A 49 17.53 24.92 6.46
C MET A 49 17.73 24.94 4.95
N ILE A 50 16.67 24.85 4.14
CA ILE A 50 16.82 24.99 2.69
C ILE A 50 16.98 26.48 2.37
N SER A 51 18.19 26.90 2.01
CA SER A 51 18.43 28.26 1.54
C SER A 51 17.64 28.50 0.24
N THR A 52 16.82 29.55 0.22
CA THR A 52 16.05 29.98 -0.97
C THR A 52 16.94 30.53 -2.10
N SER A 53 18.23 30.76 -1.83
CA SER A 53 19.14 31.41 -2.77
C SER A 53 19.98 30.46 -3.63
N SER A 54 20.07 29.17 -3.29
CA SER A 54 20.94 28.23 -4.00
C SER A 54 20.17 27.40 -5.02
N LYS A 55 20.40 27.63 -6.32
CA LYS A 55 19.98 26.69 -7.37
C LYS A 55 20.67 25.35 -7.14
N LEU A 56 19.89 24.31 -6.87
CA LEU A 56 20.39 22.95 -6.69
C LEU A 56 20.64 22.33 -8.07
N HIS A 57 21.89 22.39 -8.54
CA HIS A 57 22.23 21.92 -9.89
C HIS A 57 22.58 20.43 -9.96
N THR A 58 23.13 19.85 -8.89
CA THR A 58 23.53 18.42 -8.87
C THR A 58 23.26 17.78 -7.51
N PRO A 59 23.00 16.46 -7.45
CA PRO A 59 22.91 15.73 -6.19
C PRO A 59 24.19 15.86 -5.33
N PRO A 60 24.10 15.68 -4.00
CA PRO A 60 22.92 15.20 -3.29
C PRO A 60 21.87 16.30 -3.07
N TYR A 61 20.59 15.95 -3.24
CA TYR A 61 19.47 16.86 -3.00
C TYR A 61 18.97 16.80 -1.54
N PRO A 62 18.37 17.89 -1.01
CA PRO A 62 17.72 17.85 0.29
C PRO A 62 16.62 16.77 0.31
N HIS A 63 16.62 15.90 1.31
CA HIS A 63 15.73 14.73 1.36
C HIS A 63 14.22 15.07 1.27
N CYS A 64 13.85 16.27 1.68
CA CYS A 64 12.48 16.77 1.70
C CYS A 64 11.92 17.09 0.30
N ILE A 65 12.80 17.36 -0.67
CA ILE A 65 12.43 17.69 -2.06
C ILE A 65 13.02 16.71 -3.09
N ALA A 66 13.89 15.79 -2.65
CA ALA A 66 14.51 14.82 -3.53
C ALA A 66 13.47 13.83 -4.08
N TYR A 67 13.39 13.73 -5.41
CA TYR A 67 12.49 12.79 -6.09
C TYR A 67 12.75 11.34 -5.66
N GLU A 68 14.01 10.99 -5.39
CA GLU A 68 14.40 9.67 -4.90
C GLU A 68 13.82 9.32 -3.53
N ASN A 69 13.37 10.32 -2.77
CA ASN A 69 12.72 10.15 -1.48
C ASN A 69 11.20 10.36 -1.54
N LEU A 70 10.63 10.68 -2.69
CA LEU A 70 9.20 10.95 -2.86
C LEU A 70 8.51 9.81 -3.60
N VAL A 71 7.41 9.32 -3.04
CA VAL A 71 6.57 8.29 -3.68
C VAL A 71 5.12 8.73 -3.71
N ALA A 72 4.43 8.37 -4.80
CA ALA A 72 2.99 8.48 -4.87
C ALA A 72 2.37 7.45 -3.92
N SER A 73 1.37 7.87 -3.16
CA SER A 73 0.73 7.03 -2.16
C SER A 73 -0.75 7.32 -2.03
N CYS A 74 -1.41 6.41 -1.33
CA CYS A 74 -2.84 6.47 -1.07
C CYS A 74 -3.11 7.03 0.33
N GLN A 75 -4.31 7.57 0.52
CA GLN A 75 -4.77 8.08 1.82
C GLN A 75 -5.01 7.00 2.89
N GLY A 76 -4.69 5.72 2.61
CA GLY A 76 -4.92 4.61 3.54
C GLY A 76 -6.41 4.37 3.83
N LYS A 77 -7.28 4.59 2.83
CA LYS A 77 -8.73 4.47 2.97
C LYS A 77 -9.17 3.01 3.07
N VAL A 78 -10.04 2.72 4.02
CA VAL A 78 -10.62 1.39 4.27
C VAL A 78 -12.13 1.48 4.49
N PHE A 79 -12.80 0.33 4.44
CA PHE A 79 -14.22 0.19 4.72
C PHE A 79 -14.41 -0.63 6.01
N GLU A 80 -15.03 -0.01 7.03
CA GLU A 80 -15.26 -0.58 8.37
C GLU A 80 -16.78 -0.68 8.70
N GLY A 81 -17.66 -0.83 7.69
CA GLY A 81 -19.08 -1.14 7.92
C GLY A 81 -20.04 0.05 8.09
N GLY A 82 -19.66 1.25 7.64
CA GLY A 82 -20.51 2.46 7.66
C GLY A 82 -20.85 3.01 6.27
N GLU A 83 -21.34 4.25 6.22
CA GLU A 83 -21.72 4.94 4.97
C GLU A 83 -20.56 5.61 4.24
N LYS A 84 -19.36 5.62 4.83
CA LYS A 84 -18.18 6.29 4.28
C LYS A 84 -16.90 5.50 4.54
N TYR A 85 -15.88 5.77 3.73
CA TYR A 85 -14.54 5.26 3.99
C TYR A 85 -13.94 5.92 5.23
N VAL A 86 -13.11 5.17 5.94
CA VAL A 86 -12.27 5.69 7.01
C VAL A 86 -10.86 5.86 6.47
N LEU A 87 -10.26 7.04 6.65
CA LEU A 87 -8.95 7.38 6.10
C LEU A 87 -7.82 7.05 7.09
N HIS A 88 -6.60 7.00 6.58
CA HIS A 88 -5.36 6.88 7.36
C HIS A 88 -5.26 5.62 8.22
N LYS A 89 -5.91 4.53 7.80
CA LYS A 89 -5.95 3.27 8.55
C LYS A 89 -4.84 2.30 8.18
N CYS A 90 -4.13 2.55 7.09
CA CYS A 90 -3.00 1.75 6.64
C CYS A 90 -2.04 2.56 5.77
N CYS A 91 -0.99 1.89 5.32
CA CYS A 91 0.10 2.46 4.52
C CYS A 91 0.81 3.57 5.29
N ASN A 92 1.37 4.52 4.57
CA ASN A 92 2.28 5.52 5.13
C ASN A 92 1.58 6.62 5.94
N ASN A 93 0.31 6.93 5.66
CA ASN A 93 -0.46 7.84 6.52
C ASN A 93 -0.65 7.27 7.93
N PHE A 94 -0.90 5.95 8.04
CA PHE A 94 -0.96 5.28 9.34
C PHE A 94 0.42 5.21 10.03
N ARG A 95 1.47 4.96 9.25
CA ARG A 95 2.87 4.91 9.72
C ARG A 95 3.32 6.21 10.38
N GLY A 96 2.94 7.35 9.84
CA GLY A 96 3.50 8.64 10.25
C GLY A 96 5.03 8.65 10.12
N ASN A 97 5.73 8.89 11.24
CA ASN A 97 7.20 8.96 11.29
C ASN A 97 7.88 7.64 11.70
N ASP A 98 7.14 6.54 11.79
CA ASP A 98 7.72 5.26 12.18
C ASP A 98 8.81 4.81 11.20
N LYS A 99 9.87 4.22 11.76
CA LYS A 99 10.96 3.65 10.96
C LYS A 99 10.52 2.33 10.33
N ILE A 100 10.58 2.26 9.00
CA ILE A 100 10.24 1.05 8.23
C ILE A 100 11.36 0.64 7.30
N VAL A 101 11.34 -0.63 6.88
CA VAL A 101 12.08 -1.07 5.70
C VAL A 101 11.32 -0.57 4.45
N PRO A 102 11.95 0.21 3.55
CA PRO A 102 11.29 0.69 2.34
C PRO A 102 11.20 -0.44 1.30
N LEU A 103 10.18 -1.29 1.42
CA LEU A 103 10.02 -2.53 0.66
C LEU A 103 10.08 -2.34 -0.87
N PHE A 104 9.66 -1.18 -1.39
CA PHE A 104 9.69 -0.88 -2.83
C PHE A 104 11.11 -0.64 -3.38
N PHE A 105 12.11 -0.39 -2.53
CA PHE A 105 13.52 -0.31 -2.96
C PHE A 105 14.25 -1.65 -2.91
N ILE A 106 13.58 -2.72 -2.46
CA ILE A 106 14.19 -4.03 -2.40
C ILE A 106 13.89 -4.78 -3.70
N PRO A 107 14.90 -5.28 -4.42
CA PRO A 107 14.66 -6.15 -5.56
C PRO A 107 13.93 -7.43 -5.13
N ARG A 108 13.02 -7.93 -5.97
CA ARG A 108 12.30 -9.19 -5.73
C ARG A 108 11.47 -9.18 -4.43
N THR A 109 10.85 -8.05 -4.08
CA THR A 109 9.99 -7.94 -2.88
C THR A 109 8.88 -8.98 -2.81
N ALA A 110 8.40 -9.50 -3.93
CA ALA A 110 7.42 -10.59 -3.97
C ALA A 110 7.94 -11.91 -3.35
N GLU A 111 9.26 -12.13 -3.33
CA GLU A 111 9.90 -13.27 -2.65
C GLU A 111 10.05 -13.01 -1.13
N ILE A 112 9.89 -11.75 -0.70
CA ILE A 112 10.10 -11.31 0.68
C ILE A 112 8.78 -11.21 1.43
N VAL A 113 7.76 -10.68 0.77
CA VAL A 113 6.40 -10.53 1.30
C VAL A 113 5.45 -11.14 0.28
N ARG A 114 4.93 -12.32 0.62
CA ARG A 114 3.97 -13.07 -0.20
C ARG A 114 2.55 -12.79 0.29
N TYR A 115 1.61 -12.64 -0.64
CA TYR A 115 0.20 -12.54 -0.32
C TYR A 115 -0.43 -13.93 -0.40
N GLU A 116 -1.06 -14.37 0.68
CA GLU A 116 -1.68 -15.69 0.77
C GLU A 116 -3.14 -15.65 0.28
N ILE A 117 -3.69 -16.84 -0.04
CA ILE A 117 -5.07 -17.00 -0.53
C ILE A 117 -6.10 -16.53 0.50
N ASP A 118 -5.82 -16.68 1.80
CA ASP A 118 -6.66 -16.18 2.89
C ASP A 118 -6.56 -14.65 3.08
N GLY A 119 -5.73 -13.98 2.27
CA GLY A 119 -5.51 -12.53 2.28
C GLY A 119 -4.41 -12.06 3.25
N THR A 120 -3.85 -12.96 4.05
CA THR A 120 -2.76 -12.66 4.97
C THR A 120 -1.43 -12.50 4.23
N LEU A 121 -0.36 -12.22 4.97
CA LEU A 121 0.98 -12.05 4.44
C LEU A 121 1.92 -13.08 5.06
N THR A 122 2.73 -13.74 4.23
CA THR A 122 3.89 -14.51 4.68
C THR A 122 5.16 -13.71 4.43
N TYR A 123 5.97 -13.53 5.46
CA TYR A 123 7.19 -12.73 5.42
C TYR A 123 8.15 -13.09 6.56
N PHE A 124 9.42 -12.75 6.41
CA PHE A 124 10.41 -12.98 7.46
C PHE A 124 10.19 -12.06 8.67
N LYS A 125 10.40 -12.57 9.89
CA LYS A 125 10.21 -11.86 11.18
C LYS A 125 10.87 -10.47 11.24
N LYS A 126 12.00 -10.28 10.54
CA LYS A 126 12.70 -8.98 10.46
C LYS A 126 11.85 -7.84 9.86
N TYR A 127 10.76 -8.17 9.16
CA TYR A 127 9.83 -7.19 8.60
C TYR A 127 8.60 -6.91 9.48
N ASN A 128 8.44 -7.57 10.63
CA ASN A 128 7.29 -7.39 11.53
C ASN A 128 7.01 -5.92 11.84
N SER A 129 8.04 -5.14 12.19
CA SER A 129 7.87 -3.72 12.49
C SER A 129 7.34 -2.94 11.29
N THR A 130 7.81 -3.26 10.07
CA THR A 130 7.35 -2.61 8.84
C THR A 130 5.89 -2.95 8.53
N ILE A 131 5.53 -4.22 8.62
CA ILE A 131 4.15 -4.68 8.38
C ILE A 131 3.18 -4.05 9.38
N ASN A 132 3.59 -3.96 10.65
CA ASN A 132 2.76 -3.38 11.73
C ASN A 132 2.66 -1.86 11.60
N SER A 133 3.77 -1.14 11.41
CA SER A 133 3.75 0.32 11.25
C SER A 133 3.01 0.78 10.00
N LEU A 134 2.90 -0.07 8.97
CA LEU A 134 2.08 0.23 7.78
C LEU A 134 0.65 -0.36 7.89
N ASN A 135 0.33 -1.07 8.96
CA ASN A 135 -0.92 -1.81 9.16
C ASN A 135 -1.34 -2.64 7.93
N LEU A 136 -0.39 -3.36 7.30
CA LEU A 136 -0.67 -4.11 6.07
C LEU A 136 -1.51 -5.37 6.30
N MET A 137 -1.75 -5.72 7.56
CA MET A 137 -2.63 -6.79 8.04
C MET A 137 -3.99 -6.25 8.52
N HIS A 138 -4.35 -5.00 8.18
CA HIS A 138 -5.68 -4.48 8.46
C HIS A 138 -6.77 -5.38 7.86
N SER A 139 -7.85 -5.63 8.61
CA SER A 139 -8.92 -6.58 8.25
C SER A 139 -9.49 -6.32 6.85
N THR A 140 -9.80 -5.06 6.51
CA THR A 140 -10.23 -4.70 5.14
C THR A 140 -9.21 -5.09 4.07
N LEU A 141 -7.91 -4.91 4.30
CA LEU A 141 -6.88 -5.27 3.32
C LEU A 141 -6.76 -6.78 3.15
N ILE A 142 -6.81 -7.52 4.26
CA ILE A 142 -6.86 -8.99 4.24
C ILE A 142 -8.07 -9.44 3.42
N PHE A 143 -9.24 -8.91 3.75
CA PHE A 143 -10.47 -9.29 3.06
C PHE A 143 -10.41 -8.96 1.56
N MET A 144 -9.94 -7.77 1.15
CA MET A 144 -9.77 -7.43 -0.26
C MET A 144 -8.87 -8.41 -1.01
N ARG A 145 -7.75 -8.83 -0.40
CA ARG A 145 -6.84 -9.82 -1.02
C ARG A 145 -7.50 -11.19 -1.12
N LYS A 146 -8.19 -11.62 -0.05
CA LYS A 146 -8.97 -12.87 -0.03
C LYS A 146 -10.01 -12.90 -1.15
N ILE A 147 -10.76 -11.81 -1.35
CA ILE A 147 -11.74 -11.71 -2.45
C ILE A 147 -11.06 -11.87 -3.80
N TRP A 148 -9.97 -11.15 -4.06
CA TRP A 148 -9.26 -11.26 -5.33
C TRP A 148 -8.69 -12.66 -5.57
N ALA A 149 -8.18 -13.33 -4.53
CA ALA A 149 -7.75 -14.72 -4.64
C ALA A 149 -8.92 -15.64 -5.02
N LYS A 150 -10.06 -15.51 -4.33
CA LYS A 150 -11.25 -16.33 -4.59
C LYS A 150 -11.88 -16.07 -5.96
N ILE A 151 -11.87 -14.83 -6.45
CA ILE A 151 -12.26 -14.48 -7.82
C ILE A 151 -11.43 -15.25 -8.84
N VAL A 152 -10.10 -15.29 -8.66
CA VAL A 152 -9.20 -16.00 -9.58
C VAL A 152 -9.39 -17.51 -9.50
N ILE A 153 -9.53 -18.07 -8.29
CA ILE A 153 -9.75 -19.52 -8.08
C ILE A 153 -11.02 -20.03 -8.79
N ASN A 154 -12.06 -19.19 -8.87
CA ASN A 154 -13.34 -19.53 -9.49
C ASN A 154 -13.42 -19.08 -10.97
N ASP A 155 -12.29 -18.79 -11.60
CA ASP A 155 -12.18 -18.38 -13.02
C ASP A 155 -13.07 -17.18 -13.40
N ILE A 156 -13.35 -16.29 -12.44
CA ILE A 156 -14.18 -15.11 -12.68
C ILE A 156 -13.33 -14.02 -13.33
N SER A 157 -13.67 -13.64 -14.55
CA SER A 157 -12.90 -12.66 -15.30
C SER A 157 -12.99 -11.24 -14.71
N LEU A 158 -11.93 -10.45 -14.87
CA LEU A 158 -11.92 -9.03 -14.50
C LEU A 158 -13.06 -8.24 -15.17
N SER A 159 -13.53 -8.64 -16.36
CA SER A 159 -14.67 -8.02 -17.04
C SER A 159 -15.98 -8.25 -16.29
N GLN A 160 -16.23 -9.47 -15.79
CA GLN A 160 -17.39 -9.77 -14.95
C GLN A 160 -17.36 -8.97 -13.65
N VAL A 161 -16.20 -8.89 -12.98
CA VAL A 161 -16.05 -8.10 -11.74
C VAL A 161 -16.32 -6.62 -11.99
N ASN A 162 -15.86 -6.06 -13.12
CA ASN A 162 -16.17 -4.67 -13.48
C ASN A 162 -17.66 -4.46 -13.79
N LYS A 163 -18.31 -5.39 -14.50
CA LYS A 163 -19.77 -5.32 -14.76
C LYS A 163 -20.58 -5.37 -13.46
N ALA A 164 -20.14 -6.15 -12.47
CA ALA A 164 -20.79 -6.25 -11.16
C ALA A 164 -20.78 -4.93 -10.35
N LEU A 165 -20.04 -3.89 -10.76
CA LEU A 165 -20.19 -2.56 -10.17
C LEU A 165 -21.59 -1.98 -10.39
N THR A 166 -22.18 -2.21 -11.56
CA THR A 166 -23.51 -1.69 -11.95
C THR A 166 -24.57 -2.78 -12.04
N ASP A 167 -24.19 -4.01 -12.40
CA ASP A 167 -25.09 -5.15 -12.50
C ASP A 167 -25.16 -5.93 -11.17
N LYS A 168 -26.29 -5.79 -10.46
CA LYS A 168 -26.52 -6.44 -9.16
C LYS A 168 -26.74 -7.95 -9.26
N ASN A 169 -27.24 -8.44 -10.39
CA ASN A 169 -27.43 -9.88 -10.60
C ASN A 169 -26.07 -10.55 -10.83
N MET A 170 -25.25 -9.98 -11.72
CA MET A 170 -23.86 -10.41 -11.91
C MET A 170 -23.09 -10.41 -10.59
N ARG A 171 -23.27 -9.35 -9.79
CA ARG A 171 -22.65 -9.27 -8.46
C ARG A 171 -23.09 -10.41 -7.54
N THR A 172 -24.38 -10.71 -7.51
CA THR A 172 -24.93 -11.76 -6.65
C THR A 172 -24.38 -13.11 -7.06
N ASN A 173 -24.34 -13.39 -8.37
CA ASN A 173 -23.75 -14.62 -8.91
C ASN A 173 -22.27 -14.76 -8.49
N ILE A 174 -21.46 -13.71 -8.66
CA ILE A 174 -20.05 -13.72 -8.21
C ILE A 174 -19.94 -14.01 -6.71
N ILE A 175 -20.79 -13.42 -5.87
CA ILE A 175 -20.76 -13.62 -4.42
C ILE A 175 -21.15 -15.06 -4.05
N ASP A 176 -22.05 -15.66 -4.80
CA ASP A 176 -22.52 -17.02 -4.57
C ASP A 176 -21.49 -18.07 -5.05
N ASP A 177 -20.80 -17.78 -6.16
CA ASP A 177 -19.76 -18.63 -6.73
C ASP A 177 -18.49 -18.66 -5.86
N ILE A 178 -18.13 -17.54 -5.22
CA ILE A 178 -16.92 -17.50 -4.39
C ILE A 178 -17.14 -18.11 -3.00
N ASP A 179 -16.29 -19.07 -2.64
CA ASP A 179 -16.29 -19.73 -1.34
C ASP A 179 -15.78 -18.79 -0.22
N ILE A 180 -16.73 -18.14 0.47
CA ILE A 180 -16.53 -17.18 1.55
C ILE A 180 -17.59 -17.34 2.64
N ASP A 181 -17.14 -17.17 3.89
CA ASP A 181 -17.97 -17.21 5.09
C ASP A 181 -19.17 -16.27 5.01
N ILE A 182 -20.33 -16.76 5.45
CA ILE A 182 -21.60 -16.02 5.43
C ILE A 182 -21.49 -14.67 6.15
N SER A 183 -20.74 -14.62 7.25
CA SER A 183 -20.53 -13.40 8.04
C SER A 183 -19.77 -12.31 7.29
N GLU A 184 -18.93 -12.68 6.32
CA GLU A 184 -18.14 -11.78 5.49
C GLU A 184 -18.88 -11.35 4.22
N ARG A 185 -19.79 -12.21 3.70
CA ARG A 185 -20.61 -11.92 2.50
C ARG A 185 -21.40 -10.62 2.60
N LYS A 186 -21.78 -10.19 3.80
CA LYS A 186 -22.50 -8.93 4.03
C LYS A 186 -21.77 -7.71 3.46
N ASN A 187 -20.44 -7.69 3.54
CA ASN A 187 -19.63 -6.59 3.02
C ASN A 187 -19.69 -6.51 1.49
N LEU A 188 -19.79 -7.66 0.82
CA LEU A 188 -19.89 -7.77 -0.64
C LEU A 188 -21.25 -7.29 -1.17
N ARG A 189 -22.27 -7.10 -0.33
CA ARG A 189 -23.53 -6.51 -0.77
C ARG A 189 -23.47 -4.99 -0.85
N ILE A 190 -22.40 -4.36 -0.35
CA ILE A 190 -22.27 -2.92 -0.19
C ILE A 190 -21.53 -2.30 -1.39
N ASP A 191 -22.12 -1.26 -1.99
CA ASP A 191 -21.53 -0.59 -3.17
C ASP A 191 -20.17 0.06 -2.91
N LEU A 192 -20.00 0.68 -1.74
CA LEU A 192 -18.70 1.25 -1.35
C LEU A 192 -17.61 0.20 -1.29
N TYR A 193 -17.93 -1.01 -0.84
CA TYR A 193 -16.96 -2.09 -0.81
C TYR A 193 -16.50 -2.45 -2.23
N TRP A 194 -17.42 -2.63 -3.18
CA TRP A 194 -17.08 -2.97 -4.56
C TRP A 194 -16.27 -1.88 -5.27
N LYS A 195 -16.61 -0.61 -5.03
CA LYS A 195 -15.81 0.52 -5.51
C LYS A 195 -14.38 0.45 -5.00
N LEU A 196 -14.20 0.15 -3.70
CA LEU A 196 -12.88 -0.02 -3.11
C LEU A 196 -12.16 -1.28 -3.63
N LEU A 197 -12.87 -2.40 -3.82
CA LEU A 197 -12.31 -3.67 -4.31
C LEU A 197 -11.63 -3.51 -5.67
N ILE A 198 -12.27 -2.81 -6.61
CA ILE A 198 -11.73 -2.54 -7.96
C ILE A 198 -10.44 -1.72 -7.92
N GLU A 199 -10.29 -0.82 -6.95
CA GLU A 199 -9.02 -0.11 -6.77
C GLU A 199 -7.87 -1.07 -6.44
N TYR A 200 -8.15 -2.27 -5.95
CA TYR A 200 -7.15 -3.30 -5.64
C TYR A 200 -6.98 -4.39 -6.72
N HIS A 201 -7.48 -4.18 -7.95
CA HIS A 201 -7.43 -5.17 -9.04
C HIS A 201 -6.03 -5.69 -9.41
N TRP A 202 -4.94 -5.02 -9.01
CA TRP A 202 -3.59 -5.58 -9.16
C TRP A 202 -3.47 -6.99 -8.56
N PHE A 203 -4.22 -7.29 -7.50
CA PHE A 203 -4.20 -8.62 -6.88
C PHE A 203 -4.78 -9.71 -7.79
N TYR A 204 -5.66 -9.38 -8.73
CA TYR A 204 -6.12 -10.30 -9.77
C TYR A 204 -4.92 -10.90 -10.53
N ASN A 205 -4.08 -10.03 -11.10
CA ASN A 205 -2.89 -10.45 -11.84
C ASN A 205 -1.86 -11.16 -10.96
N TYR A 206 -1.75 -10.74 -9.69
CA TYR A 206 -0.87 -11.41 -8.73
C TYR A 206 -1.29 -12.86 -8.50
N PHE A 207 -2.56 -13.09 -8.18
CA PHE A 207 -3.06 -14.43 -7.90
C PHE A 207 -3.14 -15.30 -9.15
N GLN A 208 -3.44 -14.73 -10.32
CA GLN A 208 -3.36 -15.48 -11.59
C GLN A 208 -1.97 -16.10 -11.81
N ARG A 209 -0.90 -15.37 -11.49
CA ARG A 209 0.49 -15.86 -11.63
C ARG A 209 0.92 -16.84 -10.54
N MET A 210 0.21 -16.84 -9.41
CA MET A 210 0.53 -17.68 -8.26
C MET A 210 -0.22 -19.03 -8.30
N ILE A 211 -1.39 -19.06 -8.94
CA ILE A 211 -2.27 -20.22 -9.01
C ILE A 211 -2.08 -20.99 -10.33
N ALA A 212 -1.72 -20.30 -11.43
CA ALA A 212 -1.32 -20.93 -12.68
C ALA A 212 0.03 -21.63 -12.55
#